data_AF-A0A3C0E0Z5-F1
#
_entry.id   AF-A0A3C0E0Z5-F1
#
_cell.length_a   1.000
_cell.length_b   1.000
_cell.length_c   1.000
_cell.angle_alpha   90.00
_cell.angle_beta   90.00
_cell.angle_gamma   90.00
#
_symmetry.space_group_name_H-M   'P 1'
#
loop_
_entity.id
_entity.type
_entity.pdbx_description
1 polymer ?
#
loop_
_entity_poly.entity_id
_entity_poly.type
_entity_poly.pdbx_seq_one_letter_code
_entity_poly.pdbx_strand_id
1 'polypeptide(L)' 'RTDVRSTPSSSGTVLFQLHEGAAACLLHDTERWREIELDNGNVGWISRDAVEGV' A
#
# COMPACT_ATOMS: atom_id res chain seq x y z
N ARG A 1 0.71 -4.17 -10.46
CA ARG A 1 0.01 -5.04 -9.47
C ARG A 1 0.78 -5.00 -8.15
N THR A 2 0.19 -4.46 -7.09
CA THR A 2 0.87 -4.13 -5.83
C THR A 2 0.19 -4.82 -4.66
N ASP A 3 0.94 -5.59 -3.85
CA ASP A 3 0.40 -6.22 -2.66
C ASP A 3 0.24 -5.19 -1.53
N VAL A 4 -0.95 -5.16 -0.94
CA VAL A 4 -1.23 -4.40 0.28
C VAL A 4 -1.22 -5.35 1.45
N ARG A 5 -0.42 -5.01 2.46
CA ARG A 5 -0.14 -5.87 3.61
C ARG A 5 -0.74 -5.32 4.89
N SER A 6 -0.98 -6.20 5.85
CA SER A 6 -1.50 -5.82 7.17
C SER A 6 -0.47 -5.08 8.04
N THR A 7 0.82 -5.23 7.74
CA THR A 7 1.93 -4.61 8.47
C THR A 7 3.02 -4.13 7.51
N PRO A 8 3.86 -3.15 7.91
CA PRO A 8 5.01 -2.68 7.13
C PRO A 8 6.16 -3.68 7.17
N SER A 9 5.90 -4.91 6.73
CA SER A 9 6.87 -6.00 6.70
C SER A 9 6.64 -6.90 5.50
N SER A 10 7.73 -7.39 4.91
CA SER A 10 7.71 -8.35 3.81
C SER A 10 7.12 -9.71 4.22
N SER A 11 7.08 -9.99 5.52
CA SER A 11 6.39 -11.16 6.10
C SER A 11 4.94 -10.86 6.51
N GLY A 12 4.47 -9.62 6.33
CA GLY A 12 3.09 -9.23 6.62
C GLY A 12 2.11 -9.93 5.67
N THR A 13 0.96 -10.34 6.21
CA THR A 13 -0.10 -10.98 5.43
C THR A 13 -0.61 -10.04 4.35
N VAL A 14 -0.71 -10.55 3.11
CA VAL A 14 -1.33 -9.82 2.01
C VAL A 14 -2.84 -9.77 2.26
N LEU A 15 -3.37 -8.56 2.44
CA LEU A 15 -4.80 -8.32 2.63
C LEU A 15 -5.52 -8.31 1.28
N PHE A 16 -4.99 -7.54 0.33
CA PHE A 16 -5.53 -7.37 -1.01
C PHE A 16 -4.45 -6.86 -1.96
N GLN A 17 -4.77 -6.82 -3.25
CA GLN A 17 -3.82 -6.49 -4.28
C GLN A 17 -4.38 -5.37 -5.16
N LEU A 18 -3.61 -4.30 -5.31
CA LEU A 18 -3.97 -3.15 -6.13
C LEU A 18 -3.58 -3.39 -7.58
N HIS A 19 -4.48 -2.98 -8.47
CA HIS A 19 -4.22 -2.88 -9.89
C HIS A 19 -3.76 -1.47 -10.22
N GLU A 20 -3.05 -1.31 -11.33
CA GLU A 20 -2.57 -0.01 -11.79
C GLU A 20 -3.75 0.96 -11.96
N GLY A 21 -3.54 2.22 -11.54
CA GLY A 21 -4.57 3.26 -11.57
C GLY A 21 -5.51 3.31 -10.36
N ALA A 22 -5.35 2.44 -9.35
CA ALA A 22 -6.10 2.55 -8.10
C ALA A 22 -5.72 3.82 -7.33
N ALA A 23 -6.71 4.65 -7.01
CA ALA A 23 -6.51 5.84 -6.18
C ALA A 23 -6.44 5.43 -4.70
N ALA A 24 -5.45 5.96 -4.00
CA ALA A 24 -5.28 5.76 -2.56
C ALA A 24 -4.73 7.04 -1.92
N CYS A 25 -5.17 7.31 -0.70
CA CYS A 25 -4.67 8.40 0.12
C CYS A 25 -3.47 7.92 0.94
N LEU A 26 -2.37 8.66 0.93
CA LEU A 26 -1.22 8.37 1.78
C LEU A 26 -1.52 8.81 3.22
N LEU A 27 -1.55 7.86 4.15
CA LEU A 27 -1.74 8.13 5.58
C LEU A 27 -0.40 8.27 6.30
N HIS A 28 0.55 7.37 6.01
CA HIS A 28 1.86 7.36 6.64
C HIS A 28 2.96 6.99 5.64
N ASP A 29 4.12 7.65 5.74
CA ASP A 29 5.31 7.34 4.95
C ASP A 29 6.45 6.97 5.89
N THR A 30 7.07 5.83 5.59
CA THR A 30 8.27 5.35 6.25
C THR A 30 9.36 5.09 5.20
N GLU A 31 10.57 4.80 5.65
CA GLU A 31 11.70 4.55 4.76
C GLU A 31 11.44 3.46 3.70
N ARG A 32 10.67 2.42 4.04
CA ARG A 32 10.41 1.27 3.16
C ARG A 32 8.95 1.02 2.84
N TRP A 33 8.03 1.62 3.59
CA TRP A 33 6.61 1.32 3.51
C TRP A 33 5.76 2.58 3.56
N ARG A 34 4.63 2.51 2.90
CA ARG A 34 3.60 3.56 2.92
C ARG A 34 2.30 2.95 3.38
N GLU A 35 1.70 3.54 4.40
CA GLU A 35 0.34 3.22 4.80
C GLU A 35 -0.61 4.04 3.93
N ILE A 36 -1.54 3.36 3.29
CA ILE A 36 -2.50 3.96 2.37
C ILE A 36 -3.93 3.59 2.76
N GLU A 37 -4.85 4.48 2.46
CA GLU A 37 -6.29 4.27 2.57
C GLU A 37 -6.93 4.31 1.18
N LEU A 38 -7.76 3.31 0.88
CA LEU A 38 -8.54 3.24 -0.35
C LEU A 38 -9.89 3.96 -0.19
N ASP A 39 -10.56 4.28 -1.30
CA ASP A 39 -11.87 4.96 -1.29
C ASP A 39 -12.94 4.18 -0.51
N ASN A 40 -12.83 2.86 -0.49
CA ASN A 40 -13.72 1.96 0.24
C ASN A 40 -13.41 1.87 1.75
N GLY A 41 -12.47 2.67 2.26
CA GLY A 41 -12.05 2.72 3.66
C GLY A 41 -11.09 1.59 4.08
N ASN A 42 -10.59 0.77 3.16
CA ASN A 42 -9.57 -0.23 3.48
C ASN A 42 -8.20 0.43 3.65
N VAL A 43 -7.53 0.11 4.76
CA VAL A 43 -6.20 0.60 5.08
C VAL A 43 -5.18 -0.53 5.01
N GLY A 44 -3.99 -0.24 4.50
CA GLY A 44 -2.88 -1.17 4.57
C GLY A 44 -1.57 -0.63 4.03
N TRP A 45 -0.56 -1.48 4.06
CA TRP A 45 0.83 -1.12 3.82
C TRP A 45 1.32 -1.60 2.46
N ILE A 46 1.91 -0.70 1.69
CA ILE A 46 2.57 -1.00 0.43
C ILE A 46 4.05 -0.67 0.50
N SER A 47 4.89 -1.39 -0.23
CA SER A 47 6.29 -1.04 -0.34
C SER A 47 6.46 0.31 -1.03
N ARG A 48 7.42 1.12 -0.57
CA ARG A 48 7.69 2.45 -1.10
C ARG A 48 7.97 2.44 -2.60
N ASP A 49 8.66 1.41 -3.08
CA ASP A 49 8.93 1.14 -4.51
C ASP A 49 7.68 0.82 -5.33
N ALA A 50 6.60 0.36 -4.70
CA ALA A 50 5.39 -0.02 -5.41
C ALA A 50 4.54 1.19 -5.87
N VAL A 51 4.94 2.39 -5.45
CA VAL A 51 4.40 3.66 -5.92
C VAL A 51 5.48 4.32 -6.77
N GLU A 52 5.63 3.84 -7.99
CA GLU A 52 6.36 4.59 -9.01
C GLU A 52 5.43 5.70 -9.52
N GLY A 53 5.79 6.94 -9.19
CA GLY A 53 5.19 8.12 -9.80
C GLY A 53 5.77 8.32 -11.20
N VAL A 54 4.86 8.40 -12.18
CA VAL A 54 4.90 9.13 -13.46
C VAL A 54 6.23 9.74 -13.92
#